data_AF-A0A2T6MCM8-F1
#
_entry.id   AF-A0A2T6MCM8-F1
#
_cell.length_a   1.000
_cell.length_b   1.000
_cell.length_c   1.000
_cell.angle_alpha   90.00
_cell.angle_beta   90.00
_cell.angle_gamma   90.00
#
_symmetry.space_group_name_H-M   'P 1'
#
loop_
_entity.id
_entity.type
_entity.pdbx_description
1 polymer ?
#
loop_
_entity_poly.entity_id
_entity_poly.type
_entity_poly.pdbx_seq_one_letter_code
_entity_poly.pdbx_strand_id
1 'polypeptide(L)'
;MIAAALVLAGALLATLHLVRRWGVLRRFAALGLAGRRALRVLARRRASDCWKERAARLLAIHLMGRSLVAGGALALAALPLALALSLGPQLGVPTTAALLDPLVRLAILVAGICFAFVRFALARSRAGAAGRRARLSPA
;
A
#
# COMPACT_ATOMS: atom_id res chain seq x y z
N MET A 1 -7.73 27.25 -7.25
CA MET A 1 -7.40 26.49 -6.01
C MET A 1 -8.25 25.23 -5.85
N ILE A 2 -9.59 25.31 -5.89
CA ILE A 2 -10.50 24.15 -5.71
C ILE A 2 -10.22 23.00 -6.69
N ALA A 3 -10.05 23.31 -7.99
CA ALA A 3 -9.74 22.30 -9.01
C ALA A 3 -8.44 21.52 -8.70
N ALA A 4 -7.39 22.21 -8.24
CA ALA A 4 -6.14 21.58 -7.86
C ALA A 4 -6.30 20.66 -6.63
N ALA A 5 -7.10 21.09 -5.65
CA ALA A 5 -7.41 20.28 -4.47
C ALA A 5 -8.19 19.01 -4.83
N LEU A 6 -9.17 19.10 -5.75
CA LEU A 6 -9.93 17.94 -6.24
C LEU A 6 -9.04 16.95 -7.01
N VAL A 7 -8.15 17.46 -7.87
CA VAL A 7 -7.19 16.63 -8.61
C VAL A 7 -6.24 15.90 -7.67
N LEU A 8 -5.69 16.59 -6.67
CA LEU A 8 -4.82 15.99 -5.65
C LEU A 8 -5.57 14.96 -4.80
N ALA A 9 -6.77 15.27 -4.34
CA ALA A 9 -7.59 14.35 -3.56
C ALA A 9 -7.93 13.08 -4.38
N GLY A 10 -8.32 13.24 -5.64
CA GLY A 10 -8.60 12.13 -6.55
C GLY A 10 -7.37 11.26 -6.80
N ALA A 11 -6.21 11.86 -7.08
CA ALA A 11 -4.95 11.14 -7.28
C ALA A 11 -4.53 10.37 -6.02
N LEU A 12 -4.73 10.95 -4.84
CA LEU A 12 -4.41 10.33 -3.56
C LEU A 12 -5.35 9.16 -3.23
N LEU A 13 -6.64 9.32 -3.49
CA LEU A 13 -7.62 8.23 -3.37
C LEU A 13 -7.33 7.09 -4.35
N ALA A 14 -6.99 7.40 -5.61
CA ALA A 14 -6.63 6.41 -6.63
C ALA A 14 -5.37 5.63 -6.21
N THR A 15 -4.35 6.35 -5.73
CA THR A 15 -3.11 5.76 -5.20
C THR A 15 -3.41 4.81 -4.03
N LEU A 16 -4.17 5.27 -3.03
CA LEU A 16 -4.57 4.45 -1.89
C LEU A 16 -5.38 3.22 -2.31
N HIS A 17 -6.27 3.37 -3.29
CA HIS A 17 -7.06 2.27 -3.82
C HIS A 17 -6.17 1.23 -4.53
N LEU A 18 -5.19 1.65 -5.34
CA LEU A 18 -4.24 0.76 -6.00
C LEU A 18 -3.36 0.02 -4.98
N VAL A 19 -2.77 0.74 -4.02
CA VAL A 19 -1.93 0.15 -2.95
C VAL A 19 -2.70 -0.95 -2.20
N ARG A 20 -3.98 -0.71 -1.91
CA ARG A 20 -4.83 -1.68 -1.20
C ARG A 20 -5.29 -2.82 -2.11
N ARG A 21 -5.74 -2.54 -3.34
CA ARG A 21 -6.21 -3.57 -4.30
C ARG A 21 -5.10 -4.55 -4.66
N TRP A 22 -3.88 -4.05 -4.84
CA TRP A 22 -2.71 -4.89 -5.14
C TRP A 22 -2.11 -5.54 -3.90
N GLY A 23 -2.66 -5.25 -2.72
CA GLY A 23 -2.22 -5.84 -1.46
C GLY A 23 -0.74 -5.57 -1.19
N VAL A 24 -0.25 -4.39 -1.55
CA VAL A 24 1.19 -4.09 -1.53
C VAL A 24 1.74 -4.23 -0.11
N LEU A 25 1.00 -3.74 0.88
CA LEU A 25 1.28 -3.95 2.31
C LEU A 25 1.35 -5.44 2.70
N ARG A 26 0.47 -6.28 2.14
CA ARG A 26 0.50 -7.74 2.38
C ARG A 26 1.73 -8.38 1.77
N ARG A 27 2.18 -7.92 0.60
CA ARG A 27 3.41 -8.40 -0.05
C ARG A 27 4.64 -8.10 0.79
N PHE A 28 4.76 -6.89 1.32
CA PHE A 28 5.85 -6.52 2.24
C PHE A 28 5.77 -7.28 3.57
N ALA A 29 4.58 -7.43 4.15
CA ALA A 29 4.40 -8.20 5.38
C ALA A 29 4.79 -9.68 5.20
N ALA A 30 4.39 -10.30 4.08
CA ALA A 30 4.79 -11.66 3.73
C ALA A 30 6.31 -11.78 3.56
N LEU A 31 6.96 -10.78 2.96
CA LEU A 31 8.42 -10.71 2.80
C LEU A 31 9.13 -10.68 4.16
N GLY A 32 8.66 -9.82 5.08
CA GLY A 32 9.20 -9.71 6.43
C GLY A 32 9.03 -11.00 7.24
N LEU A 33 7.87 -11.67 7.11
CA LEU A 33 7.62 -12.96 7.76
C LEU A 33 8.51 -14.07 7.19
N ALA A 34 8.67 -14.13 5.87
CA ALA A 34 9.54 -15.11 5.20
C ALA A 34 11.01 -14.95 5.64
N GLY A 35 11.52 -13.71 5.66
CA GLY A 35 12.87 -13.41 6.14
C GLY A 35 13.08 -13.83 7.60
N ARG A 36 12.14 -13.49 8.50
CA ARG A 36 12.20 -13.89 9.93
C ARG A 36 12.13 -15.40 10.13
N ARG A 37 11.39 -16.14 9.30
CA ARG A 37 11.33 -17.61 9.36
C ARG A 37 12.63 -18.22 8.87
N ALA A 38 13.17 -17.73 7.76
CA ALA A 38 14.41 -18.24 7.20
C ALA A 38 15.61 -18.02 8.12
N LEU A 39 15.73 -16.85 8.76
CA LEU A 39 16.77 -16.58 9.77
C LEU A 39 16.66 -17.52 10.98
N ARG A 40 15.44 -17.78 11.46
CA ARG A 40 15.20 -18.73 12.56
C ARG A 40 15.59 -20.17 12.20
N VAL A 41 15.34 -20.59 10.96
CA VAL A 41 15.76 -21.91 10.47
C VAL A 41 17.28 -21.99 10.35
N LEU A 42 17.92 -20.94 9.84
CA LEU A 42 19.38 -20.85 9.71
C LEU A 42 20.07 -20.93 11.07
N ALA A 43 19.53 -20.23 12.08
CA ALA A 43 20.07 -20.21 13.44
C ALA A 43 19.92 -21.56 14.17
N ARG A 44 18.92 -22.38 13.81
CA ARG A 44 18.65 -23.68 14.45
C ARG A 44 19.39 -24.85 13.81
N ARG A 45 19.87 -24.73 12.57
CA ARG A 45 20.59 -25.82 11.89
C ARG A 45 22.08 -25.81 12.23
N ARG A 46 22.58 -26.95 12.73
CA ARG A 46 24.02 -27.25 12.87
C ARG A 46 24.66 -27.60 11.52
N ALA A 47 24.50 -26.74 10.52
CA ALA A 47 25.22 -26.86 9.25
C ALA A 47 26.61 -26.20 9.35
N SER A 48 27.54 -26.56 8.46
CA SER A 48 28.82 -25.86 8.36
C SER A 48 28.59 -24.40 7.94
N ASP A 49 29.49 -23.50 8.34
CA ASP A 49 29.31 -22.07 8.13
C ASP A 49 29.34 -21.68 6.65
N CYS A 50 30.12 -22.38 5.81
CA CYS A 50 30.07 -22.23 4.35
C CYS A 50 28.67 -22.49 3.76
N TRP A 51 27.95 -23.50 4.27
CA TRP A 51 26.59 -23.81 3.80
C TRP A 51 25.57 -22.80 4.31
N LYS A 52 25.73 -22.30 5.54
CA LYS A 52 24.89 -21.21 6.07
C LYS A 52 25.09 -19.93 5.26
N GLU A 53 26.33 -19.59 4.89
CA GLU A 53 26.62 -18.40 4.11
C GLU A 53 26.05 -18.48 2.69
N ARG A 54 26.19 -19.63 2.01
CA ARG A 54 25.54 -19.86 0.71
C ARG A 54 24.02 -19.77 0.80
N ALA A 55 23.41 -20.40 1.80
CA ALA A 55 21.97 -20.34 2.01
C ALA A 55 21.49 -18.91 2.32
N ALA A 56 22.25 -18.15 3.10
CA ALA A 56 21.96 -16.74 3.40
C ALA A 56 22.05 -15.87 2.15
N ARG A 57 23.06 -16.06 1.29
CA ARG A 57 23.20 -15.32 0.01
C ARG A 57 22.04 -15.60 -0.94
N LEU A 58 21.64 -16.86 -1.11
CA LEU A 58 20.49 -17.22 -1.95
C LEU A 58 19.17 -16.66 -1.42
N LEU A 59 18.98 -16.70 -0.10
CA LEU A 59 17.83 -16.08 0.55
C LEU A 59 17.82 -14.56 0.35
N ALA A 60 18.97 -13.90 0.49
CA ALA A 60 19.11 -12.46 0.28
C ALA A 60 18.73 -12.06 -1.15
N ILE A 61 19.25 -12.77 -2.16
CA ILE A 61 18.91 -12.53 -3.58
C ILE A 61 17.40 -12.73 -3.81
N HIS A 62 16.81 -13.80 -3.25
CA HIS A 62 15.38 -14.06 -3.40
C HIS A 62 14.50 -13.01 -2.72
N LEU A 63 14.88 -12.54 -1.52
CA LEU A 63 14.18 -11.47 -0.83
C LEU A 63 14.34 -10.13 -1.56
N MET A 64 15.52 -9.84 -2.09
CA MET A 64 15.82 -8.65 -2.91
C MET A 64 14.92 -8.60 -4.15
N GLY A 65 14.80 -9.71 -4.89
CA GLY A 65 13.93 -9.81 -6.05
C GLY A 65 12.46 -9.58 -5.70
N ARG A 66 11.97 -10.19 -4.61
CA ARG A 66 10.59 -9.97 -4.17
C ARG A 66 10.35 -8.55 -3.62
N SER A 67 11.34 -7.91 -3.00
CA SER A 67 11.24 -6.52 -2.57
C SER A 67 11.22 -5.56 -3.76
N LEU A 68 11.95 -5.86 -4.83
CA LEU A 68 11.89 -5.08 -6.08
C LEU A 68 10.51 -5.17 -6.73
N VAL A 69 9.90 -6.36 -6.78
CA VAL A 69 8.53 -6.51 -7.30
C VAL A 69 7.52 -5.77 -6.43
N ALA A 70 7.67 -5.81 -5.10
CA ALA A 70 6.81 -5.09 -4.17
C ALA A 70 7.01 -3.56 -4.26
N GLY A 71 8.25 -3.11 -4.42
CA GLY A 71 8.62 -1.71 -4.63
C GLY A 71 8.16 -1.17 -5.98
N GLY A 72 8.28 -1.95 -7.05
CA GLY A 72 7.72 -1.62 -8.37
C GLY A 72 6.20 -1.50 -8.32
N ALA A 73 5.52 -2.37 -7.58
CA ALA A 73 4.08 -2.24 -7.34
C ALA A 73 3.73 -0.96 -6.54
N LEU A 74 4.57 -0.52 -5.60
CA LEU A 74 4.40 0.79 -4.95
C LEU A 74 4.61 1.93 -5.92
N ALA A 75 5.67 1.89 -6.73
CA ALA A 75 5.99 2.93 -7.69
C ALA A 75 4.86 3.12 -8.72
N LEU A 76 4.33 2.01 -9.25
CA LEU A 76 3.16 2.03 -10.13
C LEU A 76 1.89 2.52 -9.42
N ALA A 77 1.71 2.18 -8.14
CA ALA A 77 0.58 2.68 -7.38
C ALA A 77 0.69 4.18 -7.11
N ALA A 78 1.90 4.74 -6.99
CA ALA A 78 2.17 6.17 -6.80
C ALA A 78 2.13 6.99 -8.09
N LEU A 79 2.07 6.32 -9.25
CA LEU A 79 2.05 6.92 -10.59
C LEU A 79 0.92 7.96 -10.79
N PRO A 80 -0.33 7.75 -10.31
CA PRO A 80 -1.39 8.77 -10.41
C PRO A 80 -1.02 10.07 -9.69
N LEU A 81 -0.32 9.96 -8.57
CA LEU A 81 0.12 11.10 -7.76
C LEU A 81 1.31 11.81 -8.42
N ALA A 82 2.26 11.04 -8.97
CA ALA A 82 3.37 11.57 -9.75
C ALA A 82 2.89 12.32 -11.02
N LEU A 83 1.90 11.79 -11.73
CA LEU A 83 1.29 12.44 -12.88
C LEU A 83 0.56 13.73 -12.49
N ALA A 84 -0.23 13.71 -11.41
CA ALA A 84 -0.92 14.91 -10.94
C ALA A 84 0.04 16.05 -10.56
N LEU A 85 1.21 15.71 -10.01
CA LEU A 85 2.23 16.70 -9.63
C LEU A 85 3.09 17.17 -10.80
N SER A 86 3.36 16.32 -11.79
CA SER A 86 4.18 16.67 -12.96
C SER A 86 3.40 17.36 -14.08
N LEU A 87 2.20 16.86 -14.41
CA LEU A 87 1.36 17.39 -15.48
C LEU A 87 0.45 18.51 -15.01
N GLY A 88 0.12 18.56 -13.72
CA GLY A 88 -0.73 19.62 -13.15
C GLY A 88 -0.26 21.03 -13.54
N PRO A 89 1.01 21.41 -13.26
CA PRO A 89 1.52 22.73 -13.60
C PRO A 89 1.55 22.99 -15.11
N GLN A 90 1.82 21.96 -15.91
CA GLN A 90 1.87 22.04 -17.38
C GLN A 90 0.47 22.26 -17.99
N LEU A 91 -0.58 21.82 -17.31
CA LEU A 91 -1.99 21.99 -17.71
C LEU A 91 -2.64 23.24 -17.09
N GLY A 92 -1.86 24.16 -16.53
CA GLY A 92 -2.37 25.39 -15.89
C GLY A 92 -3.04 25.15 -14.53
N VAL A 93 -2.88 23.96 -13.95
CA VAL A 93 -3.39 23.63 -12.61
C VAL A 93 -2.26 23.82 -11.59
N PRO A 94 -2.37 24.74 -10.62
CA PRO A 94 -1.28 25.02 -9.67
C PRO A 94 -1.20 23.94 -8.57
N THR A 95 -0.91 22.70 -8.94
CA THR A 95 -0.90 21.54 -8.03
C THR A 95 0.24 21.59 -7.01
N THR A 96 1.40 22.12 -7.38
CA THR A 96 2.53 22.31 -6.45
C THR A 96 2.26 23.38 -5.40
N ALA A 97 1.72 24.53 -5.82
CA ALA A 97 1.30 25.59 -4.91
C ALA A 97 0.16 25.13 -3.98
N ALA A 98 -0.80 24.36 -4.52
CA ALA A 98 -1.87 23.76 -3.72
C ALA A 98 -1.36 22.72 -2.71
N LEU A 99 -0.26 22.02 -3.00
CA LEU A 99 0.34 21.07 -2.05
C LEU A 99 1.03 21.78 -0.87
N LEU A 100 1.60 22.96 -1.12
CA LEU A 100 2.26 23.77 -0.09
C LEU A 100 1.28 24.58 0.76
N ASP A 101 0.04 24.74 0.30
CA ASP A 101 -1.03 25.43 1.03
C ASP A 101 -1.50 24.61 2.25
N PRO A 102 -1.39 25.14 3.48
CA PRO A 102 -1.79 24.45 4.70
C PRO A 102 -3.29 24.11 4.74
N LEU A 103 -4.16 24.95 4.15
CA LEU A 103 -5.61 24.71 4.13
C LEU A 103 -5.96 23.53 3.21
N VAL A 104 -5.30 23.46 2.06
CA VAL A 104 -5.49 22.34 1.12
C VAL A 104 -4.97 21.03 1.72
N ARG A 105 -3.83 21.06 2.43
CA ARG A 105 -3.32 19.89 3.17
C ARG A 105 -4.31 19.41 4.23
N LEU A 106 -4.91 20.33 5.00
CA LEU A 106 -5.92 20.00 5.99
C LEU A 106 -7.17 19.38 5.33
N ALA A 107 -7.63 19.96 4.21
CA ALA A 107 -8.77 19.44 3.46
C ALA A 107 -8.51 18.02 2.92
N ILE A 108 -7.32 17.77 2.35
CA ILE A 108 -6.91 16.44 1.89
C ILE A 108 -6.85 15.45 3.05
N LEU A 109 -6.34 15.86 4.21
CA LEU A 109 -6.28 15.02 5.41
C LEU A 109 -7.69 14.64 5.89
N VAL A 110 -8.59 15.62 6.02
CA VAL A 110 -9.98 15.38 6.44
C VAL A 110 -10.71 14.48 5.45
N ALA A 111 -10.54 14.71 4.14
CA ALA A 111 -11.10 13.86 3.10
C ALA A 111 -10.57 12.42 3.19
N GLY A 112 -9.26 12.25 3.45
CA GLY A 112 -8.63 10.94 3.66
C GLY A 112 -9.19 10.21 4.89
N ILE A 113 -9.40 10.92 6.01
CA ILE A 113 -10.00 10.37 7.22
C ILE A 113 -11.46 9.96 6.97
N CYS A 114 -12.27 10.82 6.36
CA CYS A 114 -13.65 10.50 5.99
C CYS A 114 -13.72 9.27 5.08
N PHE A 115 -12.87 9.21 4.06
CA PHE A 115 -12.81 8.04 3.18
C PHE A 115 -12.45 6.76 3.93
N ALA A 116 -11.45 6.82 4.83
CA ALA A 116 -11.08 5.69 5.67
C ALA A 116 -12.26 5.23 6.56
N PHE A 117 -13.00 6.18 7.14
CA PHE A 117 -14.14 5.92 8.01
C PHE A 117 -15.33 5.31 7.26
N VAL A 118 -15.74 5.90 6.14
CA VAL A 118 -16.82 5.37 5.27
C VAL A 118 -16.48 3.94 4.83
N ARG A 119 -15.24 3.71 4.41
CA ARG A 119 -14.82 2.37 3.99
C ARG A 119 -14.79 1.37 5.15
N PHE A 120 -14.40 1.80 6.35
CA PHE A 120 -14.43 0.97 7.55
C PHE A 120 -15.87 0.58 7.91
N ALA A 121 -16.79 1.55 7.85
CA ALA A 121 -18.21 1.29 8.02
C ALA A 121 -18.72 0.28 6.98
N LEU A 122 -18.43 0.48 5.69
CA LEU A 122 -18.82 -0.45 4.62
C LEU A 122 -18.26 -1.86 4.80
N ALA A 123 -17.01 -1.99 5.24
CA ALA A 123 -16.39 -3.28 5.51
C ALA A 123 -17.08 -4.00 6.69
N ARG A 124 -17.40 -3.27 7.76
CA ARG A 124 -18.14 -3.79 8.92
C ARG A 124 -19.56 -4.22 8.54
N SER A 125 -20.27 -3.43 7.72
CA SER A 125 -21.61 -3.76 7.22
C SER A 125 -21.62 -5.04 6.39
N ARG A 126 -20.60 -5.25 5.54
CA ARG A 126 -20.45 -6.48 4.75
C ARG A 126 -20.17 -7.71 5.63
N ALA A 127 -19.36 -7.58 6.68
CA ALA A 127 -19.12 -8.65 7.64
C ALA A 127 -20.40 -9.03 8.41
N GLY A 128 -21.19 -8.02 8.83
CA GLY A 128 -22.48 -8.23 9.48
C GLY A 128 -23.56 -8.81 8.55
N ALA A 129 -23.52 -8.49 7.26
CA ALA A 129 -24.42 -9.07 6.24
C ALA A 129 -24.05 -10.53 5.91
N ALA A 130 -22.76 -10.85 5.82
CA ALA A 130 -22.28 -12.23 5.63
C ALA A 130 -22.64 -13.12 6.83
N GLY A 131 -22.48 -12.62 8.07
CA GLY A 131 -22.88 -13.33 9.28
C GLY A 131 -24.39 -13.53 9.44
N ARG A 132 -25.22 -12.66 8.85
CA ARG A 132 -26.68 -12.83 8.80
C ARG A 132 -27.13 -13.83 7.73
N ARG A 133 -26.51 -13.81 6.55
CA ARG A 133 -26.77 -14.84 5.51
C ARG A 133 -26.38 -16.24 5.97
N ALA A 134 -25.28 -16.39 6.70
CA ALA A 134 -24.85 -17.67 7.27
C ALA A 134 -25.81 -18.24 8.33
N ARG A 135 -26.62 -17.39 9.00
CA ARG A 135 -27.65 -17.82 9.97
C ARG A 135 -29.00 -18.15 9.34
N LEU A 136 -29.26 -17.68 8.13
CA LEU A 136 -30.52 -17.86 7.41
C LEU A 136 -30.48 -19.01 6.39
N SER A 137 -29.35 -19.72 6.29
CA SER A 137 -29.27 -21.01 5.59
C SER A 137 -29.33 -22.13 6.64
N PRO A 138 -30.53 -22.60 7.04
CA PRO A 138 -30.62 -23.90 7.68
C PRO A 138 -30.18 -24.96 6.66
N ALA A 139 -29.36 -25.89 7.13
CA ALA A 139 -29.08 -27.14 6.42
C ALA A 139 -30.35 -28.01 6.37
#